data_AF-A0A6F9B336-F1
#
_entry.id   AF-A0A6F9B336-F1
#
_cell.length_a   1.000
_cell.length_b   1.000
_cell.length_c   1.000
_cell.angle_alpha   90.00
_cell.angle_beta   90.00
_cell.angle_gamma   90.00
#
_symmetry.space_group_name_H-M   'P 1'
#
loop_
_entity.id
_entity.type
_entity.pdbx_description
1 polymer ?
#
loop_
_entity_poly.entity_id
_entity_poly.type
_entity_poly.pdbx_seq_one_letter_code
_entity_poly.pdbx_strand_id
1 'polypeptide(L)'
;MAASIAVISMSKIIKPIWGGRLATTAKVLGPTVSSRREKSTVSRNNLLRTSLDLYANVMHCKSLPGVQTRHNNIDIMIIRENTEGEYSSLEHESVSGVVECLKIITRTNSLRIAEYAFKLAREKGRKRVTAVHKANIIEVAAGYPDITFDAMILVSKPQQFDVMVMPNLYGNVVSNVCAGLVGGPGLVPGANYGRDYAVFETVSPVGTCRKSIADRNIANPTAMLLASCMMLDHLKLHDYATMIRNAVLTTMNETQ
;
A
#
# COMPACT_ATOMS: atom_id res chain seq x y z
N MET A 1 -1.58 -37.37 0.33
CA MET A 1 -0.47 -36.83 -0.49
C MET A 1 -0.19 -35.41 -0.02
N ALA A 2 0.94 -35.21 0.66
CA ALA A 2 1.32 -33.93 1.25
C ALA A 2 1.68 -32.95 0.13
N ALA A 3 0.96 -31.84 0.03
CA ALA A 3 1.35 -30.73 -0.82
C ALA A 3 2.64 -30.12 -0.24
N SER A 4 3.75 -30.31 -0.93
CA SER A 4 5.02 -29.63 -0.64
C SER A 4 4.83 -28.13 -0.82
N ILE A 5 4.40 -27.44 0.24
CA ILE A 5 4.56 -26.00 0.37
C ILE A 5 6.06 -25.75 0.31
N ALA A 6 6.53 -25.18 -0.80
CA ALA A 6 7.90 -24.72 -0.91
C ALA A 6 8.08 -23.62 0.14
N VAL A 7 8.59 -23.99 1.32
CA VAL A 7 9.13 -23.07 2.31
C VAL A 7 10.36 -22.46 1.66
N ILE A 8 10.16 -21.41 0.86
CA ILE A 8 11.25 -20.56 0.40
C ILE A 8 11.82 -19.95 1.68
N SER A 9 12.94 -20.51 2.15
CA SER A 9 13.64 -20.04 3.33
C SER A 9 13.74 -18.51 3.31
N MET A 10 13.34 -17.84 4.39
CA MET A 10 13.47 -16.39 4.60
C MET A 10 14.85 -15.87 4.15
N SER A 11 15.89 -16.69 4.31
CA SER A 11 17.25 -16.39 3.87
C SER A 11 17.38 -16.12 2.36
N LYS A 12 16.59 -16.77 1.51
CA LYS A 12 16.65 -16.63 0.04
C LYS A 12 16.00 -15.34 -0.48
N ILE A 13 15.19 -14.66 0.32
CA ILE A 13 14.55 -13.38 -0.04
C ILE A 13 15.16 -12.22 0.74
N ILE A 14 15.38 -12.41 2.04
CA ILE A 14 15.93 -11.38 2.90
C ILE A 14 17.42 -11.17 2.63
N LYS A 15 18.24 -12.22 2.44
CA LYS A 15 19.69 -12.03 2.21
C LYS A 15 20.01 -11.25 0.92
N PRO A 16 19.37 -11.50 -0.23
CA PRO A 16 19.62 -10.70 -1.44
C PRO A 16 19.09 -9.27 -1.33
N ILE A 17 17.96 -9.07 -0.63
CA ILE A 17 17.36 -7.75 -0.46
C ILE A 17 18.17 -6.92 0.54
N TRP A 18 18.60 -7.49 1.66
CA TRP A 18 19.28 -6.76 2.73
C TRP A 18 20.81 -6.92 2.68
N GLY A 19 21.36 -7.58 1.66
CA GLY A 19 22.82 -7.70 1.45
C GLY A 19 23.56 -8.35 2.63
N GLY A 20 22.90 -9.23 3.38
CA GLY A 20 23.46 -9.82 4.60
C GLY A 20 23.47 -8.91 5.84
N ARG A 21 22.99 -7.65 5.75
CA ARG A 21 22.80 -6.75 6.89
C ARG A 21 21.31 -6.61 7.21
N LEU A 22 20.80 -7.47 8.08
CA LEU A 22 19.48 -7.34 8.74
C LEU A 22 19.35 -6.10 9.65
N ALA A 23 20.37 -5.22 9.68
CA ALA A 23 20.49 -4.10 10.61
C ALA A 23 19.81 -2.81 10.13
N THR A 24 19.42 -2.71 8.85
CA THR A 24 18.66 -1.55 8.39
C THR A 24 17.16 -1.79 8.61
N THR A 25 16.47 -0.81 9.19
CA THR A 25 15.05 -0.89 9.54
C THR A 25 14.13 -0.34 8.45
N ALA A 26 14.69 0.41 7.50
CA ALA A 26 13.97 1.06 6.40
C ALA A 26 14.61 0.76 5.03
N LYS A 27 13.80 0.53 4.00
CA LYS A 27 14.29 0.33 2.63
C LYS A 27 13.34 0.86 1.56
N VAL A 28 13.89 1.45 0.49
CA VAL A 28 13.15 1.73 -0.76
C VAL A 28 13.25 0.52 -1.69
N LEU A 29 12.11 0.06 -2.20
CA LEU A 29 12.03 -1.01 -3.18
C LEU A 29 11.38 -0.53 -4.48
N GLY A 30 12.03 -0.87 -5.59
CA GLY A 30 11.39 -0.84 -6.90
C GLY A 30 10.33 -1.94 -7.02
N PRO A 31 9.36 -1.78 -7.93
CA PRO A 31 8.33 -2.79 -8.12
C PRO A 31 8.95 -4.09 -8.64
N THR A 32 8.59 -5.24 -8.05
CA THR A 32 9.03 -6.57 -8.55
C THR A 32 8.05 -7.13 -9.59
N VAL A 33 8.51 -7.95 -10.55
CA VAL A 33 7.59 -8.68 -11.46
C VAL A 33 7.31 -10.05 -10.86
N SER A 34 6.04 -10.39 -10.70
CA SER A 34 5.61 -11.78 -10.51
C SER A 34 5.24 -12.39 -11.87
N SER A 35 5.95 -13.42 -12.34
CA SER A 35 5.56 -14.17 -13.55
C SER A 35 4.48 -15.20 -13.20
N ARG A 36 3.31 -15.11 -13.85
CA ARG A 36 2.21 -16.10 -13.74
C ARG A 36 2.47 -17.44 -14.45
N ARG A 37 3.70 -17.70 -14.92
CA ARG A 37 3.99 -18.87 -15.78
C ARG A 37 4.06 -20.20 -15.02
N GLU A 38 4.19 -20.18 -13.70
CA GLU A 38 4.23 -21.39 -12.86
C GLU A 38 3.09 -21.35 -11.83
N LYS A 39 2.29 -22.42 -11.77
CA LYS A 39 1.07 -22.53 -10.95
C LYS A 39 1.32 -22.48 -9.42
N SER A 40 2.56 -22.54 -8.96
CA SER A 40 2.92 -22.64 -7.53
C SER A 40 3.69 -21.43 -6.98
N THR A 41 3.90 -20.38 -7.77
CA THR A 41 4.78 -19.27 -7.36
C THR A 41 3.98 -18.19 -6.62
N VAL A 42 4.04 -18.23 -5.29
CA VAL A 42 3.57 -17.14 -4.42
C VAL A 42 4.28 -15.84 -4.79
N SER A 43 3.53 -14.72 -4.83
CA SER A 43 4.09 -13.41 -5.13
C SER A 43 5.22 -13.05 -4.15
N ARG A 44 6.40 -12.69 -4.68
CA ARG A 44 7.56 -12.28 -3.87
C ARG A 44 7.25 -11.07 -2.97
N ASN A 45 6.41 -10.15 -3.44
CA ASN A 45 5.97 -9.00 -2.64
C ASN A 45 5.08 -9.45 -1.48
N ASN A 46 4.17 -10.39 -1.73
CA ASN A 46 3.32 -10.93 -0.67
C ASN A 46 4.18 -11.62 0.40
N LEU A 47 5.13 -12.44 -0.04
CA LEU A 47 6.05 -13.13 0.84
C LEU A 47 6.93 -12.18 1.65
N LEU A 48 7.38 -11.07 1.07
CA LEU A 48 8.12 -10.03 1.79
C LEU A 48 7.25 -9.35 2.86
N ARG A 49 6.00 -9.00 2.53
CA ARG A 49 5.06 -8.35 3.43
C ARG A 49 4.69 -9.25 4.61
N THR A 50 4.40 -10.52 4.35
CA THR A 50 4.06 -11.49 5.40
C THR A 50 5.28 -11.89 6.23
N SER A 51 6.46 -12.08 5.63
CA SER A 51 7.68 -12.47 6.37
C SER A 51 8.20 -11.40 7.31
N LEU A 52 8.00 -10.12 6.97
CA LEU A 52 8.43 -8.97 7.78
C LEU A 52 7.28 -8.38 8.64
N ASP A 53 6.11 -9.02 8.64
CA ASP A 53 4.87 -8.54 9.28
C ASP A 53 4.59 -7.05 9.00
N LEU A 54 4.70 -6.66 7.73
CA LEU A 54 4.40 -5.29 7.26
C LEU A 54 2.88 -5.11 7.13
N TYR A 55 2.18 -5.08 8.26
CA TYR A 55 0.72 -5.16 8.35
C TYR A 55 -0.04 -3.95 7.79
N ALA A 56 0.57 -2.76 7.77
CA ALA A 56 -0.08 -1.52 7.32
C ALA A 56 0.53 -1.00 6.01
N ASN A 57 -0.22 -1.07 4.91
CA ASN A 57 0.10 -0.36 3.68
C ASN A 57 -0.57 1.01 3.68
N VAL A 58 0.21 2.08 3.55
CA VAL A 58 -0.24 3.46 3.56
C VAL A 58 0.04 4.10 2.21
N MET A 59 -0.97 4.77 1.68
CA MET A 59 -0.92 5.46 0.41
C MET A 59 -1.56 6.83 0.55
N HIS A 60 -0.94 7.85 -0.03
CA HIS A 60 -1.45 9.21 -0.02
C HIS A 60 -1.75 9.67 -1.44
N CYS A 61 -3.03 9.71 -1.80
CA CYS A 61 -3.49 10.19 -3.10
C CYS A 61 -3.88 11.66 -2.98
N LYS A 62 -2.99 12.56 -3.44
CA LYS A 62 -3.21 14.00 -3.44
C LYS A 62 -3.19 14.53 -4.87
N SER A 63 -4.18 15.35 -5.24
CA SER A 63 -4.17 16.09 -6.50
C SER A 63 -2.97 17.05 -6.53
N LEU A 64 -2.23 17.02 -7.62
CA LEU A 64 -1.09 17.91 -7.87
C LEU A 64 -1.54 19.05 -8.80
N PRO A 65 -1.24 20.33 -8.49
CA PRO A 65 -1.71 21.47 -9.29
C PRO A 65 -1.32 21.41 -10.77
N GLY A 66 -0.11 20.94 -11.08
CA GLY A 66 0.39 20.78 -12.45
C GLY A 66 -0.19 19.59 -13.24
N VAL A 67 -1.00 18.72 -12.63
CA VAL A 67 -1.51 17.51 -13.29
C VAL A 67 -3.00 17.64 -13.58
N GLN A 68 -3.35 17.79 -14.86
CA GLN A 68 -4.74 17.85 -15.29
C GLN A 68 -5.42 16.47 -15.13
N THR A 69 -6.51 16.44 -14.38
CA THR A 69 -7.33 15.23 -14.16
C THR A 69 -8.81 15.60 -14.21
N ARG A 70 -9.68 14.59 -14.27
CA ARG A 70 -11.14 14.80 -14.25
C ARG A 70 -11.65 15.36 -12.91
N HIS A 71 -10.95 15.06 -11.81
CA HIS A 71 -11.38 15.42 -10.47
C HIS A 71 -10.26 16.16 -9.73
N ASN A 72 -10.58 17.36 -9.24
CA ASN A 72 -9.63 18.20 -8.53
C ASN A 72 -9.83 18.12 -7.01
N ASN A 73 -8.84 18.65 -6.28
CA ASN A 73 -8.84 18.77 -4.81
C ASN A 73 -9.08 17.44 -4.08
N ILE A 74 -8.45 16.37 -4.59
CA ILE A 74 -8.42 15.07 -3.91
C ILE A 74 -7.29 15.08 -2.90
N ASP A 75 -7.58 14.66 -1.68
CA ASP A 75 -6.59 14.47 -0.62
C ASP A 75 -7.05 13.31 0.27
N ILE A 76 -6.71 12.09 -0.14
CA ILE A 76 -7.19 10.86 0.49
C ILE A 76 -5.99 10.04 0.97
N MET A 77 -6.00 9.64 2.24
CA MET A 77 -5.08 8.63 2.76
C MET A 77 -5.77 7.26 2.80
N ILE A 78 -5.14 6.27 2.19
CA ILE A 78 -5.64 4.89 2.14
C ILE A 78 -4.73 4.04 3.01
N ILE A 79 -5.34 3.31 3.94
CA ILE A 79 -4.69 2.43 4.88
C ILE A 79 -5.26 1.03 4.67
N ARG A 80 -4.41 0.14 4.19
CA ARG A 80 -4.75 -1.22 3.79
C ARG A 80 -4.10 -2.21 4.74
N GLU A 81 -4.89 -3.16 5.24
CA GLU A 81 -4.37 -4.38 5.87
C GLU A 81 -3.61 -5.19 4.81
N ASN A 82 -2.40 -5.64 5.13
CA ASN A 82 -1.43 -6.06 4.12
C ASN A 82 -0.84 -7.46 4.34
N THR A 83 -1.37 -8.24 5.29
CA THR A 83 -0.84 -9.56 5.68
C THR A 83 -1.88 -10.68 5.64
N GLU A 84 -3.18 -10.40 5.71
CA GLU A 84 -4.25 -11.40 5.67
C GLU A 84 -5.29 -11.12 4.56
N GLY A 85 -6.49 -11.67 4.69
CA GLY A 85 -7.56 -11.56 3.70
C GLY A 85 -7.38 -12.53 2.54
N GLU A 86 -7.69 -12.04 1.34
CA GLU A 86 -7.69 -12.82 0.10
C GLU A 86 -6.27 -13.14 -0.41
N TYR A 87 -5.24 -12.55 0.19
CA TYR A 87 -3.84 -12.81 -0.16
C TYR A 87 -3.19 -13.89 0.72
N SER A 88 -3.98 -14.59 1.56
CA SER A 88 -3.54 -15.75 2.36
C SER A 88 -3.01 -16.90 1.49
N SER A 89 -3.35 -16.93 0.19
CA SER A 89 -2.94 -17.98 -0.76
C SER A 89 -3.40 -19.39 -0.34
N LEU A 90 -4.55 -19.47 0.35
CA LEU A 90 -5.18 -20.71 0.75
C LEU A 90 -6.27 -21.08 -0.25
N GLU A 91 -5.91 -21.90 -1.23
CA GLU A 91 -6.79 -22.35 -2.31
C GLU A 91 -6.77 -23.88 -2.39
N HIS A 92 -7.92 -24.49 -2.63
CA HIS A 92 -8.02 -25.92 -2.90
C HIS A 92 -9.15 -26.21 -3.89
N GLU A 93 -9.10 -27.39 -4.49
CA GLU A 93 -10.14 -27.88 -5.38
C GLU A 93 -10.79 -29.09 -4.70
N SER A 94 -12.00 -28.91 -4.16
CA SER A 94 -12.72 -29.93 -3.39
C SER A 94 -13.12 -31.11 -4.28
N VAL A 95 -13.62 -30.79 -5.48
CA VAL A 95 -13.89 -31.75 -6.56
C VAL A 95 -13.48 -31.10 -7.88
N SER A 96 -13.19 -31.92 -8.90
CA SER A 96 -12.80 -31.43 -10.23
C SER A 96 -13.79 -30.38 -10.75
N GLY A 97 -13.30 -29.17 -10.99
CA GLY A 97 -14.07 -28.00 -11.43
C GLY A 97 -14.60 -27.09 -10.31
N VAL A 98 -14.45 -27.45 -9.03
CA VAL A 98 -14.90 -26.64 -7.88
C VAL A 98 -13.70 -26.14 -7.08
N VAL A 99 -13.33 -24.88 -7.32
CA VAL A 99 -12.20 -24.22 -6.66
C VAL A 99 -12.70 -23.34 -5.53
N GLU A 100 -12.13 -23.55 -4.35
CA GLU A 100 -12.40 -22.78 -3.14
C GLU A 100 -11.19 -21.93 -2.77
N CYS A 101 -11.44 -20.68 -2.40
CA CYS A 101 -10.43 -19.75 -1.90
C CYS A 101 -10.82 -19.28 -0.49
N LEU A 102 -9.96 -19.55 0.49
CA LEU A 102 -10.21 -19.27 1.89
C LEU A 102 -9.68 -17.89 2.27
N LYS A 103 -10.60 -16.95 2.44
CA LYS A 103 -10.34 -15.62 2.99
C LYS A 103 -10.28 -15.69 4.51
N ILE A 104 -9.12 -15.37 5.08
CA ILE A 104 -8.93 -15.33 6.54
C ILE A 104 -8.90 -13.88 6.99
N ILE A 105 -9.80 -13.51 7.91
CA ILE A 105 -9.76 -12.23 8.63
C ILE A 105 -9.74 -12.54 10.11
N THR A 106 -8.77 -11.98 10.83
CA THR A 106 -8.64 -12.17 12.28
C THR A 106 -8.96 -10.88 13.03
N ARG A 107 -9.56 -11.03 14.21
CA ARG A 107 -9.86 -9.87 15.07
C ARG A 107 -8.58 -9.10 15.42
N THR A 108 -7.50 -9.80 15.75
CA THR A 108 -6.20 -9.20 16.09
C THR A 108 -5.68 -8.30 14.97
N ASN A 109 -5.73 -8.77 13.71
CA ASN A 109 -5.19 -8.01 12.59
C ASN A 109 -6.11 -6.86 12.16
N SER A 110 -7.42 -7.04 12.33
CA SER A 110 -8.40 -5.98 12.11
C SER A 110 -8.28 -4.86 13.14
N LEU A 111 -8.02 -5.20 14.41
CA LEU A 111 -7.80 -4.21 15.47
C LEU A 111 -6.50 -3.43 15.26
N ARG A 112 -5.37 -4.10 14.98
CA ARG A 112 -4.08 -3.41 14.79
C ARG A 112 -4.11 -2.41 13.63
N ILE A 113 -4.78 -2.75 12.52
CA ILE A 113 -4.86 -1.84 11.36
C ILE A 113 -5.82 -0.66 11.64
N ALA A 114 -6.91 -0.90 12.37
CA ALA A 114 -7.82 0.16 12.80
C ALA A 114 -7.11 1.13 13.76
N GLU A 115 -6.44 0.63 14.79
CA GLU A 115 -5.65 1.44 15.73
C GLU A 115 -4.58 2.26 15.01
N TYR A 116 -3.86 1.63 14.07
CA TYR A 116 -2.88 2.32 13.24
C TYR A 116 -3.54 3.45 12.42
N ALA A 117 -4.72 3.20 11.83
CA ALA A 117 -5.42 4.20 11.03
C ALA A 117 -5.87 5.42 11.85
N PHE A 118 -6.46 5.20 13.03
CA PHE A 118 -6.88 6.28 13.91
C PHE A 118 -5.68 7.05 14.48
N LYS A 119 -4.61 6.35 14.86
CA LYS A 119 -3.35 6.99 15.31
C LYS A 119 -2.76 7.87 14.21
N LEU A 120 -2.62 7.34 12.99
CA LEU A 120 -2.08 8.10 11.86
C LEU A 120 -2.96 9.30 11.52
N ALA A 121 -4.28 9.14 11.57
CA ALA A 121 -5.23 10.23 11.36
C ALA A 121 -4.99 11.37 12.37
N ARG A 122 -4.89 11.04 13.68
CA ARG A 122 -4.61 12.03 14.72
C ARG A 122 -3.25 12.72 14.54
N GLU A 123 -2.19 11.95 14.27
CA GLU A 123 -0.84 12.49 14.03
C GLU A 123 -0.78 13.43 12.82
N LYS A 124 -1.60 13.19 11.80
CA LYS A 124 -1.69 14.02 10.59
C LYS A 124 -2.76 15.12 10.69
N GLY A 125 -3.42 15.29 11.84
CA GLY A 125 -4.47 16.30 12.05
C GLY A 125 -5.73 16.07 11.21
N ARG A 126 -6.01 14.81 10.84
CA ARG A 126 -7.14 14.38 10.02
C ARG A 126 -8.36 14.16 10.92
N LYS A 127 -9.54 14.45 10.40
CA LYS A 127 -10.77 14.52 11.22
C LYS A 127 -11.71 13.35 11.02
N ARG A 128 -11.50 12.55 9.97
CA ARG A 128 -12.44 11.48 9.62
C ARG A 128 -11.75 10.24 9.11
N VAL A 129 -12.16 9.10 9.67
CA VAL A 129 -11.73 7.76 9.27
C VAL A 129 -12.96 7.01 8.78
N THR A 130 -12.92 6.57 7.53
CA THR A 130 -13.96 5.75 6.91
C THR A 130 -13.46 4.32 6.77
N ALA A 131 -14.13 3.37 7.41
CA ALA A 131 -13.85 1.96 7.19
C ALA A 131 -14.62 1.46 5.95
N VAL A 132 -13.90 0.88 4.99
CA VAL A 132 -14.48 0.26 3.79
C VAL A 132 -14.53 -1.24 4.00
N HIS A 133 -15.64 -1.72 4.53
CA HIS A 133 -15.83 -3.11 4.90
C HIS A 133 -17.33 -3.47 4.89
N LYS A 134 -17.63 -4.74 5.22
CA LYS A 134 -18.99 -5.29 5.27
C LYS A 134 -19.47 -5.67 6.70
N ALA A 135 -18.68 -5.41 7.75
CA ALA A 135 -18.92 -5.81 9.16
C ALA A 135 -18.39 -4.83 10.26
N ASN A 136 -19.26 -4.33 11.14
CA ASN A 136 -19.03 -3.22 12.11
C ASN A 136 -17.68 -3.19 12.88
N ILE A 137 -16.83 -2.18 12.65
CA ILE A 137 -15.55 -1.91 13.37
C ILE A 137 -15.75 -0.81 14.44
N ILE A 138 -16.75 -0.97 15.30
CA ILE A 138 -17.19 0.11 16.21
C ILE A 138 -16.29 0.23 17.45
N GLU A 139 -15.65 -0.86 17.88
CA GLU A 139 -14.92 -0.92 19.15
C GLU A 139 -13.70 0.02 19.22
N VAL A 140 -12.94 0.16 18.12
CA VAL A 140 -11.75 1.03 18.10
C VAL A 140 -12.12 2.51 18.02
N ALA A 141 -13.22 2.84 17.33
CA ALA A 141 -13.70 4.21 17.20
C ALA A 141 -14.03 4.85 18.56
N ALA A 142 -14.49 4.06 19.54
CA ALA A 142 -14.77 4.54 20.89
C ALA A 142 -13.54 5.14 21.62
N GLY A 143 -12.33 4.72 21.25
CA GLY A 143 -11.08 5.28 21.81
C GLY A 143 -10.62 6.61 21.20
N TYR A 144 -11.31 7.08 20.15
CA TYR A 144 -10.93 8.26 19.37
C TYR A 144 -12.15 9.19 19.14
N PRO A 145 -12.73 9.79 20.21
CA PRO A 145 -13.94 10.60 20.11
C PRO A 145 -13.74 11.91 19.31
N ASP A 146 -12.50 12.33 19.12
CA ASP A 146 -12.07 13.48 18.31
C ASP A 146 -12.15 13.21 16.80
N ILE A 147 -12.26 11.94 16.37
CA ILE A 147 -12.27 11.53 14.97
C ILE A 147 -13.65 10.99 14.61
N THR A 148 -14.25 11.55 13.55
CA THR A 148 -15.51 11.04 13.00
C THR A 148 -15.28 9.69 12.34
N PHE A 149 -16.11 8.70 12.66
CA PHE A 149 -16.04 7.36 12.09
C PHE A 149 -17.25 7.07 11.19
N ASP A 150 -16.97 6.70 9.94
CA ASP A 150 -17.99 6.25 8.98
C ASP A 150 -17.72 4.80 8.54
N ALA A 151 -18.76 4.01 8.32
CA ALA A 151 -18.66 2.72 7.65
C ALA A 151 -19.47 2.76 6.35
N MET A 152 -18.80 2.72 5.20
CA MET A 152 -19.46 2.82 3.89
C MET A 152 -18.78 1.98 2.82
N ILE A 153 -19.57 1.58 1.81
CA ILE A 153 -19.07 1.07 0.53
C ILE A 153 -18.84 2.29 -0.37
N LEU A 154 -17.68 2.35 -1.07
CA LEU A 154 -17.28 3.49 -1.91
C LEU A 154 -18.42 3.99 -2.81
N VAL A 155 -18.64 5.31 -2.81
CA VAL A 155 -19.63 6.00 -3.69
C VAL A 155 -18.93 7.10 -4.49
N SER A 156 -19.55 7.48 -5.61
CA SER A 156 -19.15 8.37 -6.71
C SER A 156 -18.47 9.71 -6.38
N LYS A 157 -18.41 10.15 -5.11
CA LYS A 157 -17.84 11.44 -4.70
C LYS A 157 -16.54 11.24 -3.88
N PRO A 158 -15.35 11.21 -4.48
CA PRO A 158 -14.11 10.93 -3.78
C PRO A 158 -13.72 12.01 -2.76
N GLN A 159 -14.13 13.26 -2.96
CA GLN A 159 -13.87 14.39 -2.04
C GLN A 159 -14.52 14.20 -0.66
N GLN A 160 -15.45 13.26 -0.55
CA GLN A 160 -16.07 12.89 0.72
C GLN A 160 -15.19 11.97 1.56
N PHE A 161 -13.95 11.67 1.20
CA PHE A 161 -13.07 10.78 1.98
C PHE A 161 -11.84 11.55 2.47
N ASP A 162 -11.39 11.22 3.68
CA ASP A 162 -10.20 11.80 4.30
C ASP A 162 -9.18 10.69 4.57
N VAL A 163 -9.44 9.85 5.57
CA VAL A 163 -8.70 8.60 5.81
C VAL A 163 -9.60 7.41 5.55
N MET A 164 -9.12 6.39 4.84
CA MET A 164 -9.87 5.18 4.54
C MET A 164 -9.12 3.96 5.05
N VAL A 165 -9.76 3.12 5.87
CA VAL A 165 -9.18 1.86 6.36
C VAL A 165 -9.91 0.68 5.77
N MET A 166 -9.19 -0.34 5.28
CA MET A 166 -9.83 -1.46 4.58
C MET A 166 -9.02 -2.77 4.57
N PRO A 167 -9.70 -3.92 4.37
CA PRO A 167 -9.06 -5.22 4.15
C PRO A 167 -8.20 -5.25 2.89
N ASN A 168 -7.37 -6.28 2.79
CA ASN A 168 -6.31 -6.41 1.80
C ASN A 168 -6.77 -6.27 0.32
N LEU A 169 -7.77 -7.04 -0.14
CA LEU A 169 -8.24 -6.96 -1.53
C LEU A 169 -8.91 -5.62 -1.86
N TYR A 170 -9.77 -5.12 -0.97
CA TYR A 170 -10.44 -3.83 -1.18
C TYR A 170 -9.42 -2.69 -1.22
N GLY A 171 -8.41 -2.76 -0.34
CA GLY A 171 -7.22 -1.91 -0.36
C GLY A 171 -6.59 -1.84 -1.74
N ASN A 172 -6.33 -3.00 -2.34
CA ASN A 172 -5.72 -3.08 -3.66
C ASN A 172 -6.57 -2.44 -4.77
N VAL A 173 -7.88 -2.62 -4.73
CA VAL A 173 -8.79 -2.07 -5.74
C VAL A 173 -8.89 -0.55 -5.57
N VAL A 174 -9.22 -0.10 -4.37
CA VAL A 174 -9.42 1.33 -4.06
C VAL A 174 -8.14 2.12 -4.28
N SER A 175 -6.98 1.57 -3.91
CA SER A 175 -5.70 2.23 -4.18
C SER A 175 -5.46 2.50 -5.66
N ASN A 176 -5.80 1.55 -6.54
CA ASN A 176 -5.62 1.74 -7.98
C ASN A 176 -6.63 2.74 -8.55
N VAL A 177 -7.87 2.73 -8.06
CA VAL A 177 -8.88 3.72 -8.43
C VAL A 177 -8.42 5.12 -8.03
N CYS A 178 -8.04 5.32 -6.77
CA CYS A 178 -7.57 6.62 -6.27
C CYS A 178 -6.28 7.09 -6.95
N ALA A 179 -5.37 6.18 -7.30
CA ALA A 179 -4.19 6.53 -8.10
C ALA A 179 -4.60 7.03 -9.49
N GLY A 180 -5.57 6.38 -10.15
CA GLY A 180 -6.13 6.86 -11.43
C GLY A 180 -6.79 8.23 -11.31
N LEU A 181 -7.47 8.51 -10.20
CA LEU A 181 -8.13 9.80 -9.97
C LEU A 181 -7.16 10.99 -9.89
N VAL A 182 -5.93 10.77 -9.40
CA VAL A 182 -4.92 11.83 -9.22
C VAL A 182 -3.88 11.91 -10.35
N GLY A 183 -4.06 11.17 -11.44
CA GLY A 183 -3.19 11.22 -12.63
C GLY A 183 -2.36 9.97 -12.89
N GLY A 184 -2.57 8.90 -12.13
CA GLY A 184 -2.03 7.57 -12.38
C GLY A 184 -0.96 7.11 -11.36
N PRO A 185 -0.50 5.86 -11.51
CA PRO A 185 0.40 5.21 -10.54
C PRO A 185 1.81 5.83 -10.49
N GLY A 186 2.21 6.59 -11.51
CA GLY A 186 3.52 7.26 -11.57
C GLY A 186 3.68 8.44 -10.59
N LEU A 187 2.60 8.87 -9.93
CA LEU A 187 2.58 10.04 -9.04
C LEU A 187 2.40 9.67 -7.57
N VAL A 188 1.90 8.47 -7.27
CA VAL A 188 1.45 8.11 -5.93
C VAL A 188 2.53 7.30 -5.20
N PRO A 189 3.07 7.82 -4.08
CA PRO A 189 3.98 7.06 -3.23
C PRO A 189 3.22 6.12 -2.30
N GLY A 190 3.88 5.04 -1.89
CA GLY A 190 3.36 4.08 -0.91
C GLY A 190 4.42 3.70 0.13
N ALA A 191 3.94 3.29 1.30
CA ALA A 191 4.77 2.75 2.37
C ALA A 191 4.09 1.54 3.01
N ASN A 192 4.88 0.56 3.40
CA ASN A 192 4.45 -0.60 4.16
C ASN A 192 5.16 -0.55 5.51
N TYR A 193 4.37 -0.48 6.58
CA TYR A 193 4.86 -0.41 7.94
C TYR A 193 4.54 -1.71 8.66
N GLY A 194 5.55 -2.28 9.30
CA GLY A 194 5.43 -3.31 10.32
C GLY A 194 5.81 -2.74 11.69
N ARG A 195 5.94 -3.63 12.67
CA ARG A 195 6.41 -3.22 14.01
C ARG A 195 7.86 -2.76 14.01
N ASP A 196 8.73 -3.53 13.34
CA ASP A 196 10.18 -3.35 13.38
C ASP A 196 10.77 -2.83 12.05
N TYR A 197 10.01 -2.95 10.96
CA TYR A 197 10.47 -2.67 9.60
C TYR A 197 9.54 -1.71 8.86
N ALA A 198 10.12 -0.91 7.95
CA ALA A 198 9.39 -0.07 7.02
C ALA A 198 9.93 -0.25 5.59
N VAL A 199 9.03 -0.38 4.62
CA VAL A 199 9.38 -0.55 3.20
C VAL A 199 8.61 0.45 2.36
N PHE A 200 9.34 1.30 1.64
CA PHE A 200 8.80 2.36 0.80
C PHE A 200 8.82 1.89 -0.66
N GLU A 201 7.69 1.99 -1.33
CA GLU A 201 7.55 1.55 -2.72
C GLU A 201 6.57 2.46 -3.47
N THR A 202 6.55 2.36 -4.79
CA THR A 202 5.49 2.99 -5.59
C THR A 202 4.23 2.13 -5.52
N VAL A 203 3.07 2.72 -5.77
CA VAL A 203 1.88 1.91 -6.08
C VAL A 203 2.23 0.99 -7.25
N SER A 204 2.15 -0.32 -7.02
CA SER A 204 2.54 -1.30 -8.03
C SER A 204 1.66 -1.13 -9.25
N PRO A 205 2.19 -0.73 -10.43
CA PRO A 205 1.42 -0.82 -11.65
C PRO A 205 1.11 -2.29 -11.91
N VAL A 206 -0.15 -2.57 -12.23
CA VAL A 206 -0.57 -3.92 -12.61
C VAL A 206 0.11 -4.30 -13.93
N GLY A 207 1.00 -5.28 -13.89
CA GLY A 207 1.44 -6.05 -15.06
C GLY A 207 2.14 -5.28 -16.20
N THR A 208 1.61 -5.50 -17.41
CA THR A 208 2.25 -5.34 -18.74
C THR A 208 2.78 -3.93 -19.04
N CYS A 209 2.16 -2.87 -18.50
CA CYS A 209 2.59 -1.48 -18.72
C CYS A 209 4.04 -1.21 -18.30
N ARG A 210 4.57 -1.96 -17.33
CA ARG A 210 5.96 -1.80 -16.91
C ARG A 210 6.95 -2.37 -17.92
N LYS A 211 6.62 -3.49 -18.56
CA LYS A 211 7.49 -4.13 -19.55
C LYS A 211 7.57 -3.33 -20.86
N SER A 212 6.50 -2.61 -21.21
CA SER A 212 6.47 -1.81 -22.44
C SER A 212 7.31 -0.54 -22.37
N ILE A 213 7.57 0.00 -21.17
CA ILE A 213 8.31 1.25 -20.97
C ILE A 213 9.72 1.05 -20.36
N ALA A 214 10.06 -0.19 -19.97
CA ALA A 214 11.38 -0.51 -19.45
C ALA A 214 12.47 -0.22 -20.48
N ASP A 215 13.61 0.27 -20.00
CA ASP A 215 14.82 0.56 -20.79
C ASP A 215 14.65 1.60 -21.91
N ARG A 216 13.56 2.37 -21.87
CA ARG A 216 13.27 3.44 -22.84
C ARG A 216 13.49 4.84 -22.30
N ASN A 217 13.84 4.98 -21.02
CA ASN A 217 14.03 6.26 -20.33
C ASN A 217 12.83 7.24 -20.43
N ILE A 218 11.60 6.69 -20.46
CA ILE A 218 10.34 7.46 -20.53
C ILE A 218 9.47 7.32 -19.27
N ALA A 219 9.95 6.60 -18.26
CA ALA A 219 9.17 6.34 -17.06
C ALA A 219 9.14 7.57 -16.14
N ASN A 220 7.97 7.90 -15.59
CA ASN A 220 7.83 8.97 -14.62
C ASN A 220 8.43 8.54 -13.25
N PRO A 221 9.47 9.23 -12.73
CA PRO A 221 10.13 8.86 -11.47
C PRO A 221 9.44 9.43 -10.22
N THR A 222 8.42 10.28 -10.36
CA THR A 222 7.83 11.08 -9.27
C THR A 222 7.39 10.23 -8.08
N ALA A 223 6.64 9.15 -8.30
CA ALA A 223 6.21 8.26 -7.22
C ALA A 223 7.38 7.67 -6.41
N MET A 224 8.48 7.32 -7.09
CA MET A 224 9.66 6.75 -6.43
C MET A 224 10.43 7.79 -5.62
N LEU A 225 10.56 9.01 -6.16
CA LEU A 225 11.19 10.12 -5.45
C LEU A 225 10.37 10.51 -4.21
N LEU A 226 9.05 10.57 -4.31
CA LEU A 226 8.17 10.85 -3.19
C LEU A 226 8.19 9.72 -2.14
N ALA A 227 8.26 8.45 -2.57
CA ALA A 227 8.42 7.32 -1.66
C ALA A 227 9.78 7.36 -0.93
N SER A 228 10.83 7.81 -1.62
CA SER A 228 12.14 8.05 -1.01
C SER A 228 12.10 9.18 0.01
N CYS A 229 11.32 10.25 -0.25
CA CYS A 229 11.09 11.31 0.74
C CYS A 229 10.34 10.78 1.97
N MET A 230 9.35 9.89 1.80
CA MET A 230 8.69 9.22 2.93
C MET A 230 9.66 8.37 3.77
N MET A 231 10.65 7.74 3.12
CA MET A 231 11.71 7.03 3.82
C MET A 231 12.59 7.99 4.63
N LEU A 232 13.02 9.10 4.03
CA LEU A 232 13.82 10.11 4.72
C LEU A 232 13.07 10.68 5.94
N ASP A 233 11.78 10.95 5.81
CA ASP A 233 10.93 11.36 6.94
C ASP A 233 10.86 10.29 8.04
N HIS A 234 10.78 9.01 7.67
CA HIS A 234 10.82 7.91 8.64
C HIS A 234 12.17 7.82 9.36
N LEU A 235 13.27 8.11 8.65
CA LEU A 235 14.63 8.16 9.18
C LEU A 235 14.96 9.47 9.93
N LYS A 236 13.99 10.37 10.11
CA LYS A 236 14.14 11.69 10.76
C LYS A 236 15.03 12.69 10.00
N LEU A 237 15.23 12.46 8.71
CA LEU A 237 15.99 13.32 7.79
C LEU A 237 15.05 14.31 7.07
N HIS A 238 14.31 15.10 7.84
CA HIS A 238 13.21 15.94 7.36
C HIS A 238 13.65 17.06 6.41
N ASP A 239 14.85 17.62 6.61
CA ASP A 239 15.37 18.71 5.78
C ASP A 239 15.61 18.22 4.33
N TYR A 240 16.27 17.07 4.19
CA TYR A 240 16.50 16.43 2.90
C TYR A 240 15.20 16.00 2.23
N ALA A 241 14.27 15.43 3.01
CA ALA A 241 12.96 15.04 2.51
C ALA A 241 12.20 16.26 1.94
N THR A 242 12.21 17.38 2.66
CA THR A 242 11.52 18.62 2.27
C THR A 242 12.17 19.23 1.03
N MET A 243 13.50 19.28 0.98
CA MET A 243 14.24 19.81 -0.18
C MET A 243 13.90 19.05 -1.46
N ILE A 244 13.98 17.71 -1.43
CA ILE A 244 13.69 16.87 -2.60
C ILE A 244 12.21 16.97 -2.99
N ARG A 245 11.30 16.90 -2.01
CA ARG A 245 9.85 16.99 -2.24
C ARG A 245 9.47 18.31 -2.88
N ASN A 246 10.02 19.43 -2.41
CA ASN A 246 9.77 20.74 -2.98
C ASN A 246 10.31 20.85 -4.41
N ALA A 247 11.53 20.38 -4.66
CA ALA A 247 12.09 20.37 -6.02
C ALA A 247 11.19 19.60 -7.00
N VAL A 248 10.73 18.39 -6.62
CA VAL A 248 9.82 17.58 -7.44
C VAL A 248 8.50 18.31 -7.69
N LEU A 249 7.88 18.89 -6.65
CA LEU A 249 6.61 19.59 -6.78
C LEU A 249 6.71 20.89 -7.61
N THR A 250 7.81 21.63 -7.48
CA THR A 250 8.08 22.83 -8.28
C THR A 250 8.21 22.47 -9.76
N THR A 251 9.03 21.48 -10.10
CA THR A 251 9.19 21.03 -11.50
C THR A 251 7.86 20.57 -12.11
N MET A 252 7.04 19.84 -11.35
CA MET A 252 5.72 19.40 -11.81
C MET A 252 4.74 20.55 -12.08
N ASN A 253 4.90 21.70 -11.42
CA ASN A 253 4.06 22.88 -11.63
C ASN A 253 4.56 23.76 -12.79
N GLU A 254 5.87 23.75 -13.07
CA GLU A 254 6.49 24.55 -14.15
C GLU A 254 6.22 23.98 -15.55
N THR A 255 5.82 22.71 -15.67
CA THR A 255 5.70 22.04 -16.98
C THR A 255 4.38 22.33 -17.74
N GLN A 256 3.81 23.53 -17.60
CA GLN A 256 2.64 23.98 -18.39
C GLN A 256 3.05 24.70 -19.67
#